data_AF-A0A7S1K7V5-F1
#
_entry.id   AF-A0A7S1K7V5-F1
#
_cell.length_a   1.000
_cell.length_b   1.000
_cell.length_c   1.000
_cell.angle_alpha   90.00
_cell.angle_beta   90.00
_cell.angle_gamma   90.00
#
_symmetry.space_group_name_H-M   'P 1'
#
loop_
_entity.id
_entity.type
_entity.pdbx_description
1 polymer ?
#
loop_
_entity_poly.entity_id
_entity_poly.type
_entity_poly.pdbx_seq_one_letter_code
_entity_poly.pdbx_strand_id
1 'polypeptide(L)'
;VFPVIYGLPILLLLNPDYLSCKFTRPLAVDTPKPSVSDIAKGNTKDDHDSGEDGDGNGDGDDDIAEDMFSARRGSLPPVLSVASLLRLNGDQMVFVAISGGLFLALMAVFYYWYGWVFVYETYLYHLVRSDLAHNFSPYFYIARMMQPYPTLAKVVSIGVFVPQWAGALVLGAYYARKRVELGLFMQTLWFVALNKVCTAQYFLWWGCLMPLAIACVPATRRRVIELILLCGFWLATEFHWLGWAYKLEFLRQDVALQVFLASLLFLCANLCVVWFFWRHARAANIHVNFVVSARPSLVARKSS
;
A
#
# COMPACT_ATOMS: atom_id res chain seq x y z
N VAL A 1 -1.09 1.84 -21.24
CA VAL A 1 -0.75 0.84 -20.20
C VAL A 1 -0.71 1.46 -18.81
N PHE A 2 0.16 2.44 -18.54
CA PHE A 2 0.32 3.01 -17.19
C PHE A 2 -0.93 3.73 -16.62
N PRO A 3 -1.66 4.59 -17.36
CA PRO A 3 -2.87 5.23 -16.83
C PRO A 3 -3.97 4.23 -16.49
N VAL A 4 -4.01 3.08 -17.18
CA VAL A 4 -4.96 2.00 -16.93
C VAL A 4 -4.57 1.23 -15.68
N ILE A 5 -3.28 0.90 -15.51
CA ILE A 5 -2.80 0.20 -14.31
C ILE A 5 -2.99 1.08 -13.06
N TYR A 6 -2.60 2.35 -13.14
CA TYR A 6 -2.67 3.30 -12.02
C TYR A 6 -4.08 3.82 -11.74
N GLY A 7 -4.83 4.16 -12.79
CA GLY A 7 -6.14 4.75 -12.67
C GLY A 7 -7.22 3.73 -12.32
N LEU A 8 -7.25 2.58 -12.99
CA LEU A 8 -8.41 1.68 -12.95
C LEU A 8 -8.75 1.14 -11.54
N PRO A 9 -7.79 0.66 -10.71
CA PRO A 9 -8.11 0.18 -9.37
C PRO A 9 -8.64 1.30 -8.48
N ILE A 10 -8.01 2.48 -8.52
CA ILE A 10 -8.35 3.59 -7.63
C ILE A 10 -9.68 4.22 -8.07
N LEU A 11 -9.90 4.32 -9.37
CA LEU A 11 -11.08 4.93 -9.96
C LEU A 11 -12.33 4.06 -9.76
N LEU A 12 -12.21 2.74 -9.96
CA LEU A 12 -13.33 1.80 -9.82
C LEU A 12 -13.73 1.59 -8.34
N LEU A 13 -12.80 1.85 -7.42
CA LEU A 13 -12.96 1.56 -6.00
C LEU A 13 -12.92 2.80 -5.11
N LEU A 14 -12.91 4.01 -5.69
CA LEU A 14 -12.91 5.23 -4.90
C LEU A 14 -14.17 5.26 -4.01
N ASN A 15 -14.00 5.43 -2.70
CA ASN A 15 -15.16 5.55 -1.82
C ASN A 15 -15.82 6.92 -2.04
N PRO A 16 -17.09 7.02 -2.46
CA PRO A 16 -17.77 8.31 -2.67
C PRO A 16 -17.86 9.13 -1.36
N ASP A 17 -17.90 8.46 -0.21
CA ASP A 17 -17.92 9.09 1.12
C ASP A 17 -16.52 9.34 1.71
N TYR A 18 -15.47 9.22 0.90
CA TYR A 18 -14.09 9.35 1.40
C TYR A 18 -13.84 10.70 2.08
N LEU A 19 -14.31 11.80 1.46
CA LEU A 19 -14.13 13.15 1.99
C LEU A 19 -15.08 13.42 3.16
N SER A 20 -16.33 12.93 3.10
CA SER A 20 -17.28 13.10 4.20
C SER A 20 -16.76 12.42 5.48
N CYS A 21 -16.24 11.18 5.39
CA CYS A 21 -15.64 10.49 6.54
C CYS A 21 -14.40 11.19 7.14
N LYS A 22 -13.63 11.93 6.33
CA LYS A 22 -12.39 12.60 6.78
C LYS A 22 -12.67 13.95 7.45
N PHE A 23 -13.70 14.66 7.01
CA PHE A 23 -14.02 16.01 7.50
C PHE A 23 -15.16 16.07 8.53
N THR A 24 -15.96 15.02 8.71
CA THR A 24 -17.01 14.98 9.76
C THR A 24 -16.52 14.49 11.12
N ARG A 25 -15.24 14.11 11.28
CA ARG A 25 -14.66 13.88 12.60
C ARG A 25 -14.06 15.19 13.13
N PRO A 26 -14.66 15.84 14.14
CA PRO A 26 -13.91 16.81 14.92
C PRO A 26 -12.70 16.09 15.52
N LEU A 27 -11.56 16.78 15.58
CA LEU A 27 -10.40 16.39 16.37
C LEU A 27 -10.87 16.31 17.84
N ALA A 28 -11.43 15.17 18.24
CA ALA A 28 -11.71 14.89 19.62
C ALA A 28 -10.34 14.81 20.32
N VAL A 29 -10.00 15.87 21.03
CA VAL A 29 -8.97 15.83 22.05
C VAL A 29 -9.40 14.73 23.01
N ASP A 30 -8.64 13.65 23.08
CA ASP A 30 -8.83 12.59 24.07
C ASP A 30 -8.65 13.22 25.45
N THR A 31 -9.75 13.70 26.05
CA THR A 31 -9.78 13.94 27.49
C THR A 31 -9.66 12.58 28.18
N PRO A 32 -8.72 12.38 29.11
CA PRO A 32 -8.59 11.11 29.82
C PRO A 32 -9.93 10.76 30.47
N LYS A 33 -10.42 9.53 30.22
CA LYS A 33 -11.53 8.99 31.00
C LYS A 33 -11.09 8.95 32.48
N PRO A 34 -11.93 9.42 33.43
CA PRO A 34 -11.59 9.29 34.85
C PRO A 34 -11.39 7.80 35.18
N SER A 35 -10.36 7.50 35.96
CA SER A 35 -10.07 6.14 36.36
C SER A 35 -11.15 5.65 37.33
N VAL A 36 -11.37 4.33 37.37
CA VAL A 36 -12.33 3.66 38.26
C VAL A 36 -12.09 4.01 39.74
N SER A 37 -10.87 4.46 40.10
CA SER A 37 -10.51 5.00 41.42
C SER A 37 -11.25 6.29 41.80
N ASP A 38 -11.72 7.07 40.84
CA ASP A 38 -12.34 8.38 41.06
C ASP A 38 -13.86 8.24 41.28
N ILE A 39 -14.44 7.13 40.81
CA ILE A 39 -15.85 6.76 41.04
C ILE A 39 -16.02 6.13 42.43
N ALA A 40 -15.00 5.45 42.94
CA ALA A 40 -15.06 4.73 44.22
C ALA A 40 -14.89 5.61 45.49
N LYS A 41 -14.59 6.91 45.36
CA LYS A 41 -14.44 7.82 46.52
C LYS A 41 -15.71 8.58 46.91
N GLY A 42 -16.82 8.32 46.22
CA GLY A 42 -18.12 8.96 46.47
C GLY A 42 -19.18 7.96 46.91
N ASN A 43 -18.96 7.20 47.98
CA ASN A 43 -20.05 6.76 48.85
C ASN A 43 -19.54 6.26 50.21
N THR A 44 -20.25 6.73 51.24
CA THR A 44 -20.24 6.47 52.69
C THR A 44 -20.07 4.99 53.08
N LYS A 45 -19.21 4.67 54.07
CA LYS A 45 -19.44 4.59 55.54
C LYS A 45 -20.39 3.46 55.99
N ASP A 46 -19.85 2.67 56.93
CA ASP A 46 -20.49 1.82 57.95
C ASP A 46 -21.10 0.47 57.49
N ASP A 47 -20.46 -0.67 57.81
CA ASP A 47 -20.81 -1.55 58.95
C ASP A 47 -20.12 -2.94 58.91
N HIS A 48 -20.04 -3.53 60.11
CA HIS A 48 -19.44 -4.79 60.54
C HIS A 48 -19.89 -6.10 59.82
N ASP A 49 -18.97 -7.06 59.69
CA ASP A 49 -18.94 -8.39 60.39
C ASP A 49 -18.48 -9.60 59.54
N SER A 50 -17.72 -10.46 60.25
CA SER A 50 -17.36 -11.88 60.13
C SER A 50 -17.52 -12.73 58.84
N GLY A 51 -16.49 -13.54 58.57
CA GLY A 51 -16.66 -15.00 58.48
C GLY A 51 -16.49 -15.73 57.13
N GLU A 52 -15.59 -16.71 57.17
CA GLU A 52 -15.60 -18.01 56.46
C GLU A 52 -14.79 -18.25 55.17
N ASP A 53 -14.05 -19.36 55.27
CA ASP A 53 -13.20 -20.05 54.32
C ASP A 53 -13.99 -20.68 53.16
N GLY A 54 -13.33 -20.80 52.00
CA GLY A 54 -13.89 -21.50 50.84
C GLY A 54 -12.82 -21.77 49.78
N ASP A 55 -12.22 -22.95 49.89
CA ASP A 55 -11.38 -23.62 48.88
C ASP A 55 -12.16 -23.79 47.56
N GLY A 56 -11.53 -23.44 46.44
CA GLY A 56 -12.21 -23.30 45.14
C GLY A 56 -11.22 -23.41 43.98
N ASN A 57 -11.00 -24.64 43.58
CA ASN A 57 -10.14 -25.14 42.51
C ASN A 57 -10.38 -24.46 41.15
N GLY A 58 -9.34 -24.42 40.33
CA GLY A 58 -9.30 -23.72 39.04
C GLY A 58 -10.18 -24.33 37.95
N ASP A 59 -10.62 -23.46 37.04
CA ASP A 59 -11.10 -23.73 35.67
C ASP A 59 -11.26 -22.39 34.93
N GLY A 60 -10.15 -21.65 34.74
CA GLY A 60 -10.18 -20.30 34.14
C GLY A 60 -9.21 -20.07 32.96
N ASP A 61 -8.33 -21.03 32.68
CA ASP A 61 -7.23 -20.84 31.71
C ASP A 61 -7.55 -21.42 30.32
N ASP A 62 -8.53 -22.32 30.20
CA ASP A 62 -8.87 -22.95 28.92
C ASP A 62 -9.81 -22.09 28.05
N ASP A 63 -10.66 -21.26 28.67
CA ASP A 63 -11.56 -20.34 27.94
C ASP A 63 -10.82 -19.15 27.31
N ILE A 64 -9.66 -18.75 27.85
CA ILE A 64 -8.84 -17.66 27.32
C ILE A 64 -8.04 -18.12 26.08
N ALA A 65 -7.64 -19.40 26.05
CA ALA A 65 -6.91 -19.98 24.92
C ALA A 65 -7.82 -20.19 23.69
N GLU A 66 -9.06 -20.61 23.90
CA GLU A 66 -10.10 -20.73 22.87
C GLU A 66 -10.44 -19.37 22.25
N ASP A 67 -10.58 -18.30 23.07
CA ASP A 67 -10.90 -16.97 22.57
C ASP A 67 -9.70 -16.32 21.81
N MET A 68 -8.46 -16.61 22.23
CA MET A 68 -7.25 -16.20 21.49
C MET A 68 -7.08 -16.90 20.12
N PHE A 69 -7.53 -18.16 19.98
CA PHE A 69 -7.50 -18.88 18.70
C PHE A 69 -8.69 -18.52 17.80
N SER A 70 -9.83 -18.18 18.38
CA SER A 70 -11.01 -17.65 17.68
C SER A 70 -10.72 -16.29 17.01
N ALA A 71 -9.99 -15.40 17.70
CA ALA A 71 -9.63 -14.07 17.21
C ALA A 71 -8.64 -14.05 16.02
N ARG A 72 -8.03 -15.20 15.68
CA ARG A 72 -7.07 -15.31 14.56
C ARG A 72 -7.71 -15.63 13.21
N ARG A 73 -9.02 -15.89 13.17
CA ARG A 73 -9.81 -15.97 11.92
C ARG A 73 -10.23 -14.58 11.46
N GLY A 74 -9.25 -13.73 11.18
CA GLY A 74 -9.50 -12.57 10.32
C GLY A 74 -9.93 -13.11 8.96
N SER A 75 -11.24 -13.07 8.68
CA SER A 75 -11.79 -13.43 7.38
C SER A 75 -11.00 -12.67 6.31
N LEU A 76 -10.47 -13.41 5.33
CA LEU A 76 -10.01 -12.79 4.10
C LEU A 76 -11.15 -11.90 3.59
N PRO A 77 -10.86 -10.65 3.18
CA PRO A 77 -11.91 -9.79 2.65
C PRO A 77 -12.62 -10.56 1.52
N PRO A 78 -13.96 -10.45 1.42
CA PRO A 78 -14.70 -11.16 0.39
C PRO A 78 -14.06 -10.77 -0.94
N VAL A 79 -13.71 -11.78 -1.75
CA VAL A 79 -13.16 -11.58 -3.09
C VAL A 79 -14.10 -10.60 -3.77
N LEU A 80 -13.61 -9.37 -4.00
CA LEU A 80 -14.39 -8.32 -4.64
C LEU A 80 -14.85 -8.88 -5.98
N SER A 81 -16.14 -9.22 -6.07
CA SER A 81 -16.72 -9.68 -7.32
C SER A 81 -16.41 -8.63 -8.37
N VAL A 82 -15.87 -9.02 -9.52
CA VAL A 82 -15.54 -8.10 -10.62
C VAL A 82 -16.77 -7.27 -11.00
N ALA A 83 -17.98 -7.83 -10.86
CA ALA A 83 -19.24 -7.12 -11.05
C ALA A 83 -19.47 -5.97 -10.03
N SER A 84 -18.95 -6.09 -8.81
CA SER A 84 -18.99 -5.02 -7.80
C SER A 84 -17.94 -3.93 -8.01
N LEU A 85 -16.88 -4.21 -8.79
CA LEU A 85 -15.88 -3.23 -9.24
C LEU A 85 -16.41 -2.36 -10.38
N LEU A 86 -17.38 -2.85 -11.14
CA LEU A 86 -17.97 -2.16 -12.29
C LEU A 86 -19.14 -1.23 -11.92
N ARG A 87 -19.57 -1.21 -10.65
CA ARG A 87 -20.61 -0.28 -10.18
C ARG A 87 -20.01 1.08 -9.87
N LEU A 88 -19.82 1.88 -10.92
CA LEU A 88 -19.38 3.27 -10.80
C LEU A 88 -20.55 4.18 -10.42
N ASN A 89 -20.31 5.09 -9.46
CA ASN A 89 -21.22 6.20 -9.16
C ASN A 89 -21.05 7.34 -10.18
N GLY A 90 -22.03 8.25 -10.27
CA GLY A 90 -22.03 9.39 -11.18
C GLY A 90 -20.75 10.23 -11.11
N ASP A 91 -20.27 10.56 -9.91
CA ASP A 91 -19.03 11.32 -9.74
C ASP A 91 -17.79 10.59 -10.27
N GLN A 92 -17.74 9.27 -10.08
CA GLN A 92 -16.65 8.45 -10.62
C GLN A 92 -16.73 8.39 -12.14
N MET A 93 -17.93 8.29 -12.73
CA MET A 93 -18.11 8.35 -14.18
C MET A 93 -17.67 9.70 -14.75
N VAL A 94 -18.01 10.81 -14.09
CA VAL A 94 -17.54 12.15 -14.49
C VAL A 94 -16.01 12.22 -14.41
N PHE A 95 -15.41 11.71 -13.35
CA PHE A 95 -13.95 11.67 -13.22
C PHE A 95 -13.30 10.82 -14.33
N VAL A 96 -13.84 9.64 -14.65
CA VAL A 96 -13.39 8.82 -15.80
C VAL A 96 -13.47 9.59 -17.09
N ALA A 97 -14.62 10.21 -17.35
CA ALA A 97 -14.89 10.90 -18.61
C ALA A 97 -13.93 12.07 -18.79
N ILE A 98 -13.72 12.89 -17.75
CA ILE A 98 -12.82 14.05 -17.81
C ILE A 98 -11.36 13.60 -17.92
N SER A 99 -10.89 12.73 -17.02
CA SER A 99 -9.49 12.31 -16.99
C SER A 99 -9.11 11.46 -18.19
N GLY A 100 -9.94 10.50 -18.56
CA GLY A 100 -9.77 9.65 -19.75
C GLY A 100 -9.93 10.46 -21.03
N GLY A 101 -10.90 11.37 -21.10
CA GLY A 101 -11.09 12.27 -22.24
C GLY A 101 -9.89 13.19 -22.44
N LEU A 102 -9.38 13.83 -21.39
CA LEU A 102 -8.16 14.64 -21.46
C LEU A 102 -6.95 13.80 -21.90
N PHE A 103 -6.79 12.60 -21.35
CA PHE A 103 -5.71 11.69 -21.75
C PHE A 103 -5.78 11.34 -23.24
N LEU A 104 -6.96 10.98 -23.74
CA LEU A 104 -7.17 10.65 -25.16
C LEU A 104 -6.99 11.88 -26.07
N ALA A 105 -7.45 13.06 -25.64
CA ALA A 105 -7.27 14.31 -26.37
C ALA A 105 -5.78 14.66 -26.48
N LEU A 106 -5.02 14.58 -25.38
CA LEU A 106 -3.57 14.77 -25.40
C LEU A 106 -2.88 13.73 -26.28
N MET A 107 -3.27 12.46 -26.20
CA MET A 107 -2.76 11.42 -27.10
C MET A 107 -3.02 11.75 -28.57
N ALA A 108 -4.21 12.22 -28.92
CA ALA A 108 -4.55 12.62 -30.29
C ALA A 108 -3.72 13.82 -30.76
N VAL A 109 -3.52 14.83 -29.90
CA VAL A 109 -2.66 15.98 -30.18
C VAL A 109 -1.23 15.53 -30.45
N PHE A 110 -0.63 14.74 -29.57
CA PHE A 110 0.75 14.28 -29.79
C PHE A 110 0.89 13.33 -30.98
N TYR A 111 -0.12 12.49 -31.23
CA TYR A 111 -0.12 11.65 -32.44
C TYR A 111 -0.21 12.50 -33.72
N TYR A 112 -0.99 13.58 -33.72
CA TYR A 112 -1.06 14.50 -34.86
C TYR A 112 0.32 15.11 -35.18
N TRP A 113 1.08 15.53 -34.17
CA TRP A 113 2.40 16.15 -34.35
C TRP A 113 3.52 15.16 -34.67
N TYR A 114 3.53 13.99 -34.02
CA TYR A 114 4.68 13.07 -34.01
C TYR A 114 4.40 11.70 -34.64
N GLY A 115 3.14 11.41 -35.00
CA GLY A 115 2.72 10.17 -35.64
C GLY A 115 3.01 8.91 -34.82
N TRP A 116 3.35 7.83 -35.51
CA TRP A 116 3.62 6.52 -34.91
C TRP A 116 4.78 6.52 -33.92
N VAL A 117 5.80 7.36 -34.15
CA VAL A 117 6.99 7.46 -33.29
C VAL A 117 6.60 7.81 -31.86
N PHE A 118 5.64 8.73 -31.67
CA PHE A 118 5.13 9.06 -30.34
C PHE A 118 4.52 7.84 -29.64
N VAL A 119 3.64 7.10 -30.31
CA VAL A 119 2.95 5.94 -29.70
C VAL A 119 3.96 4.85 -29.35
N TYR A 120 4.89 4.60 -30.26
CA TYR A 120 5.92 3.59 -30.06
C TYR A 120 6.82 3.95 -28.88
N GLU A 121 7.49 5.10 -28.92
CA GLU A 121 8.47 5.48 -27.89
C GLU A 121 7.82 5.73 -26.53
N THR A 122 6.61 6.31 -26.48
CA THR A 122 5.95 6.66 -25.22
C THR A 122 5.33 5.45 -24.52
N TYR A 123 4.82 4.46 -25.27
CA TYR A 123 4.04 3.36 -24.70
C TYR A 123 4.56 1.98 -25.06
N LEU A 124 4.73 1.67 -26.34
CA LEU A 124 4.98 0.30 -26.78
C LEU A 124 6.43 -0.14 -26.55
N TYR A 125 7.38 0.78 -26.70
CA TYR A 125 8.80 0.53 -26.51
C TYR A 125 9.08 -0.03 -25.12
N HIS A 126 8.40 0.46 -24.08
CA HIS A 126 8.56 -0.05 -22.72
C HIS A 126 8.16 -1.52 -22.54
N LEU A 127 7.24 -2.05 -23.36
CA LEU A 127 6.85 -3.47 -23.31
C LEU A 127 7.94 -4.38 -23.88
N VAL A 128 8.66 -3.94 -24.90
CA VAL A 128 9.71 -4.73 -25.57
C VAL A 128 11.13 -4.42 -25.07
N ARG A 129 11.33 -3.25 -24.47
CA ARG A 129 12.63 -2.78 -23.96
C ARG A 129 13.24 -3.80 -23.02
N SER A 130 14.47 -4.22 -23.29
CA SER A 130 15.29 -5.01 -22.39
C SER A 130 16.61 -4.27 -22.22
N ASP A 131 17.04 -4.13 -20.98
CA ASP A 131 18.30 -3.48 -20.65
C ASP A 131 19.25 -4.54 -20.10
N LEU A 132 20.25 -4.88 -20.92
CA LEU A 132 21.22 -5.93 -20.61
C LEU A 132 22.44 -5.40 -19.86
N ALA A 133 22.66 -4.08 -19.82
CA ALA A 133 23.88 -3.51 -19.28
C ALA A 133 23.91 -3.66 -17.76
N HIS A 134 23.23 -2.74 -17.06
CA HIS A 134 22.99 -2.76 -15.63
C HIS A 134 21.89 -1.75 -15.30
N ASN A 135 20.99 -2.11 -14.40
CA ASN A 135 20.02 -1.19 -13.81
C ASN A 135 19.59 -1.75 -12.43
N PHE A 136 18.79 -1.00 -11.67
CA PHE A 136 18.43 -1.40 -10.31
C PHE A 136 17.55 -2.67 -10.26
N SER A 137 16.90 -3.05 -11.37
CA SER A 137 16.13 -4.29 -11.43
C SER A 137 17.06 -5.50 -11.55
N PRO A 138 16.87 -6.58 -10.76
CA PRO A 138 17.66 -7.80 -10.93
C PRO A 138 17.44 -8.48 -12.30
N TYR A 139 16.41 -8.06 -13.04
CA TYR A 139 16.09 -8.61 -14.35
C TYR A 139 17.20 -8.43 -15.40
N PHE A 140 18.04 -7.39 -15.32
CA PHE A 140 19.11 -7.16 -16.31
C PHE A 140 20.03 -8.39 -16.45
N TYR A 141 20.34 -9.04 -15.33
CA TYR A 141 21.24 -10.19 -15.29
C TYR A 141 20.57 -11.44 -15.89
N ILE A 142 19.29 -11.66 -15.55
CA ILE A 142 18.49 -12.74 -16.13
C ILE A 142 18.39 -12.56 -17.65
N ALA A 143 18.08 -11.34 -18.11
CA ALA A 143 17.98 -11.02 -19.52
C ALA A 143 19.32 -11.20 -20.26
N ARG A 144 20.45 -10.87 -19.61
CA ARG A 144 21.80 -11.13 -20.13
C ARG A 144 22.07 -12.63 -20.28
N MET A 145 21.74 -13.44 -19.27
CA MET A 145 21.94 -14.90 -19.31
C MET A 145 21.04 -15.58 -20.36
N MET A 146 19.87 -15.02 -20.63
CA MET A 146 18.89 -15.58 -21.58
C MET A 146 19.16 -15.18 -23.05
N GLN A 147 20.20 -14.39 -23.35
CA GLN A 147 20.53 -13.98 -24.72
C GLN A 147 20.66 -15.13 -25.74
N PRO A 148 21.26 -16.29 -25.39
CA PRO A 148 21.32 -17.43 -26.31
C PRO A 148 19.95 -18.06 -26.64
N TYR A 149 18.89 -17.74 -25.88
CA TYR A 149 17.56 -18.35 -25.97
C TYR A 149 16.47 -17.30 -26.24
N PRO A 150 16.37 -16.74 -27.46
CA PRO A 150 15.55 -15.56 -27.74
C PRO A 150 14.05 -15.75 -27.48
N THR A 151 13.50 -16.93 -27.79
CA THR A 151 12.09 -17.25 -27.52
C THR A 151 11.80 -17.28 -26.02
N LEU A 152 12.68 -17.92 -25.24
CA LEU A 152 12.54 -17.98 -23.78
C LEU A 152 12.73 -16.60 -23.15
N ALA A 153 13.72 -15.82 -23.61
CA ALA A 153 13.94 -14.46 -23.17
C ALA A 153 12.68 -13.59 -23.34
N LYS A 154 11.98 -13.73 -24.46
CA LYS A 154 10.72 -13.02 -24.72
C LYS A 154 9.59 -13.44 -23.76
N VAL A 155 9.42 -14.75 -23.55
CA VAL A 155 8.42 -15.28 -22.60
C VAL A 155 8.69 -14.78 -21.19
N VAL A 156 9.94 -14.86 -20.73
CA VAL A 156 10.33 -14.38 -19.40
C VAL A 156 10.16 -12.85 -19.29
N SER A 157 10.51 -12.10 -20.34
CA SER A 157 10.34 -10.63 -20.38
C SER A 157 8.88 -10.19 -20.26
N ILE A 158 7.95 -10.95 -20.83
CA ILE A 158 6.52 -10.69 -20.69
C ILE A 158 6.04 -11.18 -19.32
N GLY A 159 6.52 -12.34 -18.87
CA GLY A 159 6.14 -12.96 -17.60
C GLY A 159 6.44 -12.08 -16.38
N VAL A 160 7.53 -11.31 -16.39
CA VAL A 160 7.86 -10.40 -15.27
C VAL A 160 6.85 -9.27 -15.06
N PHE A 161 6.04 -8.92 -16.08
CA PHE A 161 4.95 -7.96 -15.90
C PHE A 161 3.79 -8.51 -15.05
N VAL A 162 3.61 -9.84 -14.99
CA VAL A 162 2.49 -10.45 -14.28
C VAL A 162 2.51 -10.13 -12.78
N PRO A 163 3.58 -10.44 -12.00
CA PRO A 163 3.60 -10.10 -10.57
C PRO A 163 3.64 -8.59 -10.33
N GLN A 164 4.25 -7.83 -11.24
CA GLN A 164 4.28 -6.36 -11.17
C GLN A 164 2.87 -5.77 -11.27
N TRP A 165 2.13 -6.10 -12.34
CA TRP A 165 0.80 -5.55 -12.61
C TRP A 165 -0.23 -6.13 -11.64
N ALA A 166 -0.21 -7.44 -11.38
CA ALA A 166 -1.14 -8.06 -10.45
C ALA A 166 -1.03 -7.44 -9.06
N GLY A 167 0.18 -7.31 -8.51
CA GLY A 167 0.36 -6.72 -7.19
C GLY A 167 0.04 -5.22 -7.16
N ALA A 168 0.37 -4.46 -8.22
CA ALA A 168 -0.02 -3.04 -8.32
C ALA A 168 -1.54 -2.88 -8.32
N LEU A 169 -2.27 -3.69 -9.10
CA LEU A 169 -3.72 -3.69 -9.16
C LEU A 169 -4.34 -4.10 -7.81
N VAL A 170 -3.83 -5.15 -7.18
CA VAL A 170 -4.33 -5.65 -5.89
C VAL A 170 -4.11 -4.63 -4.77
N LEU A 171 -2.92 -4.03 -4.67
CA LEU A 171 -2.61 -3.02 -3.66
C LEU A 171 -3.44 -1.75 -3.88
N GLY A 172 -3.51 -1.27 -5.12
CA GLY A 172 -4.36 -0.13 -5.48
C GLY A 172 -5.81 -0.38 -5.10
N ALA A 173 -6.36 -1.53 -5.47
CA ALA A 173 -7.73 -1.91 -5.17
C ALA A 173 -8.00 -2.05 -3.66
N TYR A 174 -7.11 -2.71 -2.93
CA TYR A 174 -7.26 -2.95 -1.50
C TYR A 174 -7.30 -1.65 -0.68
N TYR A 175 -6.48 -0.67 -1.05
CA TYR A 175 -6.38 0.60 -0.35
C TYR A 175 -7.31 1.69 -0.89
N ALA A 176 -7.79 1.61 -2.13
CA ALA A 176 -8.66 2.61 -2.75
C ALA A 176 -9.89 2.97 -1.91
N ARG A 177 -10.53 1.98 -1.26
CA ARG A 177 -11.69 2.20 -0.37
C ARG A 177 -11.32 2.63 1.05
N LYS A 178 -10.08 2.38 1.47
CA LYS A 178 -9.63 2.56 2.86
C LYS A 178 -8.93 3.90 3.03
N ARG A 179 -7.87 4.12 2.25
CA ARG A 179 -6.95 5.27 2.29
C ARG A 179 -6.31 5.42 0.91
N VAL A 180 -6.86 6.32 0.09
CA VAL A 180 -6.44 6.47 -1.30
C VAL A 180 -4.98 6.91 -1.43
N GLU A 181 -4.49 7.75 -0.50
CA GLU A 181 -3.12 8.25 -0.48
C GLU A 181 -2.11 7.12 -0.27
N LEU A 182 -2.43 6.22 0.66
CA LEU A 182 -1.64 5.02 0.90
C LEU A 182 -1.73 4.06 -0.30
N GLY A 183 -2.89 3.97 -0.95
CA GLY A 183 -3.07 3.16 -2.17
C GLY A 183 -2.19 3.64 -3.31
N LEU A 184 -2.20 4.95 -3.60
CA LEU A 184 -1.35 5.59 -4.61
C LEU A 184 0.13 5.29 -4.34
N PHE A 185 0.58 5.47 -3.10
CA PHE A 185 1.95 5.18 -2.70
C PHE A 185 2.31 3.70 -2.88
N MET A 186 1.53 2.79 -2.30
CA MET A 186 1.82 1.35 -2.29
C MET A 186 1.82 0.76 -3.69
N GLN A 187 0.85 1.17 -4.51
CA GLN A 187 0.74 0.76 -5.89
C GLN A 187 1.95 1.22 -6.71
N THR A 188 2.37 2.48 -6.52
CA THR A 188 3.51 3.06 -7.25
C THR A 188 4.82 2.44 -6.83
N LEU A 189 5.05 2.27 -5.53
CA LEU A 189 6.23 1.61 -5.00
C LEU A 189 6.33 0.16 -5.50
N TRP A 190 5.23 -0.61 -5.45
CA TRP A 190 5.21 -1.99 -5.96
C TRP A 190 5.53 -2.07 -7.45
N PHE A 191 4.91 -1.19 -8.25
CA PHE A 191 5.18 -1.11 -9.67
C PHE A 191 6.66 -0.80 -9.95
N VAL A 192 7.25 0.17 -9.24
CA VAL A 192 8.67 0.52 -9.42
C VAL A 192 9.59 -0.62 -8.97
N ALA A 193 9.32 -1.23 -7.82
CA ALA A 193 10.12 -2.31 -7.25
C ALA A 193 10.23 -3.53 -8.18
N LEU A 194 9.11 -3.91 -8.82
CA LEU A 194 9.07 -5.05 -9.75
C LEU A 194 9.18 -4.65 -11.22
N ASN A 195 9.63 -3.43 -11.53
CA ASN A 195 9.86 -3.05 -12.91
C ASN A 195 11.05 -3.80 -13.50
N LYS A 196 10.90 -4.31 -14.73
CA LYS A 196 11.97 -5.02 -15.45
C LYS A 196 13.18 -4.13 -15.78
N VAL A 197 12.97 -2.82 -15.91
CA VAL A 197 14.04 -1.83 -16.08
C VAL A 197 13.79 -0.76 -15.05
N CYS A 198 14.68 -0.63 -14.08
CA CYS A 198 14.53 0.31 -12.97
C CYS A 198 15.69 1.29 -12.91
N THR A 199 15.39 2.58 -13.04
CA THR A 199 16.36 3.68 -13.04
C THR A 199 16.04 4.65 -11.91
N ALA A 200 17.04 5.39 -11.42
CA ALA A 200 16.88 6.29 -10.28
C ALA A 200 15.75 7.34 -10.44
N GLN A 201 15.41 7.73 -11.66
CA GLN A 201 14.27 8.62 -11.96
C GLN A 201 12.95 8.10 -11.37
N TYR A 202 12.75 6.78 -11.31
CA TYR A 202 11.50 6.18 -10.82
C TYR A 202 11.32 6.36 -9.32
N PHE A 203 12.37 6.64 -8.56
CA PHE A 203 12.29 6.79 -7.11
C PHE A 203 11.50 8.04 -6.72
N LEU A 204 11.51 9.06 -7.59
CA LEU A 204 10.68 10.25 -7.41
C LEU A 204 9.18 9.96 -7.50
N TRP A 205 8.77 8.93 -8.24
CA TRP A 205 7.35 8.64 -8.49
C TRP A 205 6.62 8.26 -7.21
N TRP A 206 7.23 7.39 -6.40
CA TRP A 206 6.65 6.98 -5.12
C TRP A 206 7.20 7.83 -3.96
N GLY A 207 8.40 8.40 -4.09
CA GLY A 207 9.01 9.29 -3.10
C GLY A 207 8.17 10.55 -2.85
N CYS A 208 7.58 11.15 -3.89
CA CYS A 208 6.69 12.31 -3.73
C CYS A 208 5.37 11.96 -3.03
N LEU A 209 4.95 10.69 -3.07
CA LEU A 209 3.75 10.19 -2.39
C LEU A 209 4.03 9.75 -0.94
N MET A 210 5.31 9.57 -0.58
CA MET A 210 5.72 9.09 0.74
C MET A 210 5.20 9.98 1.88
N PRO A 211 5.26 11.33 1.83
CA PRO A 211 4.71 12.16 2.91
C PRO A 211 3.22 11.91 3.17
N LEU A 212 2.45 11.68 2.11
CA LEU A 212 1.02 11.36 2.21
C LEU A 212 0.80 9.98 2.83
N ALA A 213 1.64 8.99 2.49
CA ALA A 213 1.60 7.66 3.08
C ALA A 213 2.00 7.67 4.57
N ILE A 214 3.00 8.47 4.95
CA ILE A 214 3.43 8.64 6.35
C ILE A 214 2.28 9.24 7.18
N ALA A 215 1.58 10.24 6.65
CA ALA A 215 0.41 10.83 7.31
C ALA A 215 -0.73 9.80 7.56
N CYS A 216 -0.73 8.68 6.82
CA CYS A 216 -1.68 7.60 7.02
C CYS A 216 -1.28 6.61 8.14
N VAL A 217 -0.12 6.76 8.79
CA VAL A 217 0.35 5.88 9.86
C VAL A 217 0.50 6.68 11.16
N PRO A 218 0.04 6.20 12.33
CA PRO A 218 0.15 7.01 13.54
C PRO A 218 1.61 7.20 13.94
N ALA A 219 1.99 8.44 14.25
CA ALA A 219 3.36 8.87 14.49
C ALA A 219 3.83 8.57 15.93
N THR A 220 4.15 7.31 16.23
CA THR A 220 4.81 6.96 17.50
C THR A 220 6.33 7.02 17.35
N ARG A 221 7.05 7.38 18.43
CA ARG A 221 8.53 7.47 18.42
C ARG A 221 9.20 6.23 17.84
N ARG A 222 8.72 5.03 18.22
CA ARG A 222 9.22 3.74 17.71
C ARG A 222 9.08 3.63 16.18
N ARG A 223 7.95 4.05 15.62
CA ARG A 223 7.67 3.98 14.18
C ARG A 223 8.49 5.00 13.39
N VAL A 224 8.69 6.19 13.96
CA VAL A 224 9.56 7.22 13.34
C VAL A 224 11.00 6.71 13.27
N ILE A 225 11.53 6.16 14.36
CA ILE A 225 12.87 5.56 14.38
C ILE A 225 12.98 4.46 13.32
N GLU A 226 12.01 3.56 13.26
CA GLU A 226 12.02 2.48 12.27
C GLU A 226 11.95 2.98 10.83
N LEU A 227 11.13 4.00 10.55
CA LEU A 227 11.07 4.63 9.25
C LEU A 227 12.42 5.26 8.87
N ILE A 228 13.08 5.96 9.81
CA ILE A 228 14.41 6.54 9.60
C ILE A 228 15.43 5.44 9.28
N LEU A 229 15.44 4.35 10.05
CA LEU A 229 16.32 3.21 9.81
C LEU A 229 16.04 2.56 8.46
N LEU A 230 14.78 2.47 8.06
CA LEU A 230 14.37 1.90 6.78
C LEU A 230 14.78 2.80 5.60
N CYS A 231 14.62 4.12 5.71
CA CYS A 231 15.12 5.08 4.74
C CYS A 231 16.66 5.02 4.64
N GLY A 232 17.35 4.94 5.78
CA GLY A 232 18.81 4.78 5.83
C GLY A 232 19.27 3.48 5.17
N PHE A 233 18.58 2.36 5.44
CA PHE A 233 18.85 1.08 4.79
C PHE A 233 18.62 1.16 3.28
N TRP A 234 17.48 1.73 2.85
CA TRP A 234 17.18 1.89 1.42
C TRP A 234 18.25 2.72 0.70
N LEU A 235 18.66 3.87 1.25
CA LEU A 235 19.76 4.69 0.71
C LEU A 235 21.09 3.92 0.68
N ALA A 236 21.40 3.14 1.73
CA ALA A 236 22.61 2.34 1.78
C ALA A 236 22.65 1.28 0.67
N THR A 237 21.51 0.66 0.34
CA THR A 237 21.43 -0.29 -0.78
C THR A 237 21.67 0.39 -2.13
N GLU A 238 21.27 1.64 -2.31
CA GLU A 238 21.58 2.42 -3.52
C GLU A 238 23.07 2.70 -3.67
N PHE A 239 23.70 3.23 -2.62
CA PHE A 239 25.14 3.50 -2.65
C PHE A 239 25.95 2.22 -2.83
N HIS A 240 25.53 1.12 -2.21
CA HIS A 240 26.13 -0.19 -2.42
C HIS A 240 26.03 -0.63 -3.89
N TRP A 241 24.84 -0.50 -4.49
CA TRP A 241 24.63 -0.79 -5.91
C TRP A 241 25.48 0.10 -6.82
N LEU A 242 25.52 1.41 -6.56
CA LEU A 242 26.32 2.38 -7.31
C LEU A 242 27.82 2.05 -7.26
N GLY A 243 28.33 1.58 -6.12
CA GLY A 243 29.72 1.15 -5.98
C GLY A 243 30.09 0.01 -6.93
N TRP A 244 29.20 -0.98 -7.11
CA TRP A 244 29.40 -2.07 -8.06
C TRP A 244 29.18 -1.64 -9.50
N ALA A 245 28.14 -0.84 -9.76
CA ALA A 245 27.85 -0.29 -11.08
C ALA A 245 29.01 0.56 -11.61
N TYR A 246 29.65 1.36 -10.74
CA TYR A 246 30.83 2.13 -11.10
C TYR A 246 31.99 1.25 -11.57
N LYS A 247 32.28 0.17 -10.83
CA LYS A 247 33.32 -0.80 -11.21
C LYS A 247 33.00 -1.50 -12.54
N LEU A 248 31.73 -1.84 -12.76
CA LEU A 248 31.28 -2.48 -14.00
C LEU A 248 31.41 -1.54 -15.20
N GLU A 249 30.88 -0.33 -15.11
CA GLU A 249 30.76 0.59 -16.25
C GLU A 249 32.06 1.36 -16.53
N PHE A 250 32.67 1.95 -15.49
CA PHE A 250 33.81 2.84 -15.67
C PHE A 250 35.15 2.12 -15.56
N LEU A 251 35.29 1.18 -14.62
CA LEU A 251 36.54 0.40 -14.47
C LEU A 251 36.58 -0.86 -15.34
N ARG A 252 35.48 -1.18 -16.03
CA ARG A 252 35.35 -2.35 -16.92
C ARG A 252 35.72 -3.68 -16.23
N GLN A 253 35.42 -3.79 -14.93
CA GLN A 253 35.64 -5.01 -14.16
C GLN A 253 34.46 -5.98 -14.33
N ASP A 254 34.72 -7.27 -14.37
CA ASP A 254 33.67 -8.30 -14.46
C ASP A 254 33.00 -8.51 -13.08
N VAL A 255 32.13 -7.57 -12.72
CA VAL A 255 31.39 -7.57 -11.45
C VAL A 255 29.87 -7.62 -11.65
N ALA A 256 29.42 -8.19 -12.77
CA ALA A 256 28.00 -8.23 -13.13
C ALA A 256 27.16 -9.01 -12.10
N LEU A 257 27.70 -10.09 -11.52
CA LEU A 257 27.04 -10.87 -10.47
C LEU A 257 26.85 -10.04 -9.19
N GLN A 258 27.84 -9.23 -8.81
CA GLN A 258 27.79 -8.37 -7.63
C GLN A 258 26.75 -7.26 -7.82
N VAL A 259 26.67 -6.68 -9.02
CA VAL A 259 25.58 -5.73 -9.36
C VAL A 259 24.22 -6.42 -9.27
N PHE A 260 24.08 -7.66 -9.73
CA PHE A 260 22.85 -8.43 -9.60
C PHE A 260 22.46 -8.69 -8.14
N LEU A 261 23.40 -9.12 -7.30
CA LEU A 261 23.16 -9.31 -5.87
C LEU A 261 22.79 -7.99 -5.18
N ALA A 262 23.42 -6.89 -5.56
CA ALA A 262 23.04 -5.56 -5.08
C ALA A 262 21.62 -5.16 -5.53
N SER A 263 21.21 -5.51 -6.77
CA SER A 263 19.85 -5.28 -7.27
C SER A 263 18.82 -6.09 -6.47
N LEU A 264 19.14 -7.33 -6.08
CA LEU A 264 18.28 -8.13 -5.19
C LEU A 264 18.17 -7.50 -3.80
N LEU A 265 19.28 -7.00 -3.25
CA LEU A 265 19.27 -6.31 -1.96
C LEU A 265 18.43 -5.02 -2.01
N PHE A 266 18.55 -4.25 -3.09
CA PHE A 266 17.71 -3.07 -3.34
C PHE A 266 16.22 -3.45 -3.47
N LEU A 267 15.90 -4.52 -4.19
CA LEU A 267 14.53 -5.05 -4.25
C LEU A 267 14.01 -5.41 -2.85
N CYS A 268 14.81 -6.11 -2.03
CA CYS A 268 14.46 -6.40 -0.64
C CYS A 268 14.18 -5.13 0.17
N ALA A 269 15.00 -4.07 0.02
CA ALA A 269 14.75 -2.80 0.69
C ALA A 269 13.40 -2.18 0.30
N ASN A 270 13.04 -2.19 -1.00
CA ASN A 270 11.73 -1.74 -1.46
C ASN A 270 10.59 -2.58 -0.86
N LEU A 271 10.75 -3.91 -0.79
CA LEU A 271 9.74 -4.79 -0.18
C LEU A 271 9.61 -4.57 1.34
N CYS A 272 10.70 -4.24 2.04
CA CYS A 272 10.67 -3.83 3.44
C CYS A 272 9.85 -2.54 3.64
N VAL A 273 9.95 -1.57 2.73
CA VAL A 273 9.11 -0.35 2.73
C VAL A 273 7.63 -0.71 2.55
N VAL A 274 7.30 -1.56 1.57
CA VAL A 274 5.92 -2.05 1.38
C VAL A 274 5.42 -2.75 2.65
N TRP A 275 6.23 -3.62 3.24
CA TRP A 275 5.87 -4.37 4.44
C TRP A 275 5.63 -3.45 5.66
N PHE A 276 6.49 -2.44 5.86
CA PHE A 276 6.36 -1.45 6.92
C PHE A 276 4.99 -0.76 6.85
N PHE A 277 4.64 -0.21 5.69
CA PHE A 277 3.37 0.49 5.54
C PHE A 277 2.18 -0.47 5.64
N TRP A 278 2.31 -1.70 5.13
CA TRP A 278 1.23 -2.69 5.18
C TRP A 278 0.91 -3.11 6.61
N ARG A 279 1.92 -3.44 7.42
CA ARG A 279 1.69 -3.88 8.80
C ARG A 279 1.10 -2.76 9.66
N HIS A 280 1.56 -1.52 9.48
CA HIS A 280 1.11 -0.39 10.29
C HIS A 280 -0.26 0.12 9.87
N ALA A 281 -0.57 0.11 8.57
CA ALA A 281 -1.91 0.41 8.10
C ALA A 281 -2.93 -0.61 8.60
N ARG A 282 -2.54 -1.89 8.71
CA ARG A 282 -3.39 -2.94 9.28
C ARG A 282 -3.60 -2.75 10.78
N ALA A 283 -2.54 -2.47 11.54
CA ALA A 283 -2.66 -2.17 12.97
C ALA A 283 -3.53 -0.93 13.25
N ALA A 284 -3.45 0.10 12.40
CA ALA A 284 -4.29 1.28 12.51
C ALA A 284 -5.79 1.01 12.21
N ASN A 285 -6.11 -0.06 11.46
CA ASN A 285 -7.49 -0.47 11.18
C ASN A 285 -8.13 -1.28 12.32
N ILE A 286 -7.36 -1.75 13.32
CA ILE A 286 -7.91 -2.47 14.49
C ILE A 286 -8.70 -1.52 15.43
N HIS A 287 -8.56 -0.20 15.28
CA HIS A 287 -9.31 0.79 16.06
C HIS A 287 -10.49 1.43 15.31
N VAL A 288 -10.83 0.97 14.10
CA VAL A 288 -12.03 1.43 13.39
C VAL A 288 -13.13 0.39 13.59
N ASN A 289 -13.58 0.23 14.84
CA ASN A 289 -14.88 -0.37 15.09
C ASN A 289 -15.92 0.55 14.46
N PHE A 290 -16.61 0.06 13.44
CA PHE A 290 -17.81 0.68 12.92
C PHE A 290 -18.87 0.63 14.03
N VAL A 291 -18.90 1.66 14.88
CA VAL A 291 -20.13 2.00 15.59
C VAL A 291 -21.05 2.58 14.53
N VAL A 292 -21.87 1.73 13.94
CA VAL A 292 -23.07 2.15 13.21
C VAL A 292 -23.95 2.82 14.26
N SER A 293 -23.77 4.14 14.44
CA SER A 293 -24.77 4.95 15.12
C SER A 293 -25.99 4.96 14.20
N ALA A 294 -26.93 4.07 14.48
CA ALA A 294 -28.28 4.19 13.98
C ALA A 294 -28.77 5.58 14.37
N ARG A 295 -29.01 6.45 13.39
CA ARG A 295 -29.74 7.70 13.62
C ARG A 295 -31.06 7.32 14.29
N PRO A 296 -31.41 7.87 15.47
CA PRO A 296 -32.76 7.73 15.96
C PRO A 296 -33.68 8.38 14.93
N SER A 297 -34.57 7.60 14.34
CA SER A 297 -35.68 8.13 13.55
C SER A 297 -36.45 9.11 14.42
N LEU A 298 -36.41 10.39 14.05
CA LEU A 298 -37.33 11.41 14.52
C LEU A 298 -38.73 11.01 14.07
N VAL A 299 -39.38 10.14 14.84
CA VAL A 299 -40.83 9.93 14.74
C VAL A 299 -41.46 11.16 15.39
N ALA A 300 -41.98 12.02 14.53
CA ALA A 300 -42.75 13.19 14.89
C ALA A 300 -43.86 12.81 15.87
N ARG A 301 -43.80 13.39 17.06
CA ARG A 301 -44.89 13.45 18.02
C ARG A 301 -45.97 14.35 17.40
N LYS A 302 -46.96 13.78 16.72
CA LYS A 302 -48.21 14.49 16.42
C LYS A 302 -49.08 14.42 17.67
N SER A 303 -49.17 15.56 18.36
CA SER A 303 -50.24 15.88 19.29
C SER A 303 -51.49 16.31 18.51
N SER A 304 -52.57 15.55 18.66
CA SER A 304 -53.96 16.01 18.61
C SER A 304 -54.87 14.82 18.94
#